data_AF-A0A9E2BI22-F1
#
_entry.id   AF-A0A9E2BI22-F1
#
_cell.length_a   1.000
_cell.length_b   1.000
_cell.length_c   1.000
_cell.angle_alpha   90.00
_cell.angle_beta   90.00
_cell.angle_gamma   90.00
#
_symmetry.space_group_name_H-M   'P 1'
#
loop_
_entity.id
_entity.type
_entity.pdbx_description
1 polymer ?
#
loop_
_entity_poly.entity_id
_entity_poly.type
_entity_poly.pdbx_seq_one_letter_code
_entity_poly.pdbx_strand_id
1 'polypeptide(L)'
;MIVITPDNFNKEVLESKVPVVLDCWRPGCHICEELEPQVEELNKEYAGKVKFAKLNVSDYRAFALANLEKKVMFPTYYFFVKGEIIDKLYGTECSLSTIKAKVKKVLELSEVKEVSKFLDLKFNYFYIKEVKFGSKTEIKDGVLFINSEELTSKILEDPRIKTVVLDIAYPGESVRIMPVKDVVEPRTKVNGGKGYFSGVLGEPQPVGEGITNALKGVGVVTVGKMVAFQEGIIDMSGPGAQYSIFSRNINICLVIEPVEKLERYAHEEALRLAGFKTANYLAEASVNLEPCEVKHYVREPMVYLSQKYPDLPKVGYAKLILAQGLLHDTYVYGLDAKKMITTVMEPMEAVDGAIVSGNCVSACDKSTTYHHQNDPVIFELLEKHGKEVNFITTILAPEGVTLEIKKRSTYMVGKIAKSLGLDGAVVTQEGFGNPDTDLMLACRNLERNGIKTVLITDEYAGRDGSSQSLADATPEATAVVSSGNANELITIPPMKKIIGNKETVKVIAGGSDDSLNPDGSMTVELQVFVGATNQLGFTYLSAKTI
;
A
#
# COMPACT_ATOMS: atom_id res chain seq x y z
N MET A 1 -48.08 14.94 6.82
CA MET A 1 -46.60 15.08 6.73
C MET A 1 -46.14 16.11 7.76
N ILE A 2 -44.86 16.09 8.17
CA ILE A 2 -44.29 17.07 9.10
C ILE A 2 -43.98 18.37 8.35
N VAL A 3 -44.36 19.52 8.91
CA VAL A 3 -43.99 20.83 8.34
C VAL A 3 -42.63 21.26 8.86
N ILE A 4 -41.72 21.57 7.94
CA ILE A 4 -40.35 21.98 8.24
C ILE A 4 -40.25 23.49 8.27
N THR A 5 -39.52 23.95 9.28
CA THR A 5 -39.11 25.33 9.52
C THR A 5 -37.61 25.33 9.85
N PRO A 6 -36.93 26.48 9.81
CA PRO A 6 -35.53 26.57 10.22
C PRO A 6 -35.25 26.01 11.62
N ASP A 7 -36.20 26.19 12.55
CA ASP A 7 -36.04 25.81 13.95
C ASP A 7 -36.08 24.29 14.18
N ASN A 8 -36.76 23.54 13.29
CA ASN A 8 -36.96 22.09 13.47
C ASN A 8 -36.23 21.24 12.42
N PHE A 9 -35.66 21.83 11.37
CA PHE A 9 -35.01 21.08 10.30
C PHE A 9 -33.90 20.17 10.80
N ASN A 10 -33.04 20.68 11.70
CA ASN A 10 -31.95 19.87 12.24
C ASN A 10 -32.49 18.62 12.93
N LYS A 11 -33.42 18.79 13.89
CA LYS A 11 -34.03 17.69 14.64
C LYS A 11 -34.83 16.72 13.76
N GLU A 12 -35.63 17.26 12.83
CA GLU A 12 -36.61 16.44 12.10
C GLU A 12 -36.03 15.80 10.84
N VAL A 13 -35.02 16.41 10.22
CA VAL A 13 -34.40 15.95 8.97
C VAL A 13 -32.99 15.41 9.22
N LEU A 14 -32.10 16.23 9.78
CA LEU A 14 -30.68 15.88 9.90
C LEU A 14 -30.42 14.81 10.98
N GLU A 15 -31.09 14.93 12.12
CA GLU A 15 -30.98 14.02 13.27
C GLU A 15 -32.00 12.86 13.23
N SER A 16 -32.71 12.69 12.11
CA SER A 16 -33.75 11.67 11.99
C SER A 16 -33.18 10.25 12.06
N LYS A 17 -33.76 9.40 12.91
CA LYS A 17 -33.41 7.98 13.04
C LYS A 17 -33.89 7.09 11.89
N VAL A 18 -34.78 7.63 11.05
CA VAL A 18 -35.32 6.98 9.85
C VAL A 18 -35.09 7.88 8.65
N PRO A 19 -35.01 7.34 7.41
CA PRO A 19 -34.90 8.15 6.20
C PRO A 19 -35.97 9.23 6.13
N VAL A 20 -35.62 10.38 5.54
CA VAL A 20 -36.52 11.51 5.40
C VAL A 20 -36.71 11.87 3.93
N VAL A 21 -37.96 11.94 3.49
CA VAL A 21 -38.33 12.51 2.19
C VAL A 21 -38.80 13.92 2.43
N LEU A 22 -38.04 14.90 1.95
CA LEU A 22 -38.36 16.32 2.07
C LEU A 22 -38.94 16.84 0.76
N ASP A 23 -40.24 17.10 0.77
CA ASP A 23 -40.98 17.78 -0.30
C ASP A 23 -40.80 19.30 -0.20
N CYS A 24 -40.05 19.88 -1.13
CA CYS A 24 -39.88 21.31 -1.28
C CYS A 24 -40.90 21.85 -2.28
N TRP A 25 -41.84 22.66 -1.77
CA TRP A 25 -42.98 23.17 -2.54
C TRP A 25 -43.14 24.69 -2.40
N ARG A 26 -44.08 25.26 -3.17
CA ARG A 26 -44.51 26.66 -3.07
C ARG A 26 -45.98 26.84 -3.45
N PRO A 27 -46.66 27.92 -3.00
CA PRO A 27 -47.98 28.28 -3.49
C PRO A 27 -48.02 28.48 -5.01
N GLY A 28 -49.10 28.03 -5.66
CA GLY A 28 -49.29 28.14 -7.11
C GLY A 28 -48.46 27.14 -7.93
N CYS A 29 -47.93 26.09 -7.29
CA CYS A 29 -47.27 24.97 -7.96
C CYS A 29 -48.29 23.85 -8.22
N HIS A 30 -48.82 23.77 -9.43
CA HIS A 30 -49.88 22.82 -9.76
C HIS A 30 -49.45 21.35 -9.62
N ILE A 31 -48.20 21.03 -10.01
CA ILE A 31 -47.63 19.67 -9.86
C ILE A 31 -47.48 19.31 -8.37
N CYS A 32 -47.12 20.28 -7.52
CA CYS A 32 -47.01 20.06 -6.08
C CYS A 32 -48.38 19.72 -5.48
N GLU A 33 -49.42 20.47 -5.87
CA GLU A 33 -50.81 20.27 -5.43
C GLU A 33 -51.36 18.92 -5.89
N GLU A 34 -51.01 18.46 -7.10
CA GLU A 34 -51.43 17.16 -7.64
C GLU A 34 -50.77 15.98 -6.91
N LEU A 35 -49.50 16.10 -6.54
CA LEU A 35 -48.75 15.03 -5.87
C LEU A 35 -49.02 14.95 -4.37
N GLU A 36 -49.38 16.06 -3.71
CA GLU A 36 -49.60 16.12 -2.26
C GLU A 36 -50.49 14.97 -1.71
N PRO A 37 -51.70 14.70 -2.24
CA PRO A 37 -52.53 13.61 -1.71
C PRO A 37 -51.87 12.22 -1.87
N GLN A 38 -51.11 12.02 -2.95
CA GLN A 38 -50.43 10.76 -3.22
C GLN A 38 -49.24 10.55 -2.28
N VAL A 39 -48.50 11.63 -1.98
CA VAL A 39 -47.39 11.60 -1.02
C VAL A 39 -47.90 11.43 0.40
N GLU A 40 -49.08 11.98 0.74
CA GLU A 40 -49.72 11.71 2.02
C GLU A 40 -50.12 10.24 2.19
N GLU A 41 -50.54 9.57 1.12
CA GLU A 41 -50.77 8.12 1.14
C GLU A 41 -49.46 7.34 1.35
N LEU A 42 -48.38 7.71 0.66
CA LEU A 42 -47.05 7.10 0.91
C LEU A 42 -46.59 7.31 2.35
N ASN A 43 -46.82 8.49 2.92
CA ASN A 43 -46.49 8.76 4.32
C ASN A 43 -47.23 7.83 5.29
N LYS A 44 -48.46 7.40 4.94
CA LYS A 44 -49.20 6.39 5.71
C LYS A 44 -48.65 4.98 5.44
N GLU A 45 -48.38 4.65 4.18
CA GLU A 45 -47.83 3.33 3.77
C GLU A 45 -46.50 3.02 4.46
N TYR A 46 -45.62 4.01 4.57
CA TYR A 46 -44.27 3.88 5.14
C TYR A 46 -44.15 4.40 6.57
N ALA A 47 -45.26 4.55 7.28
CA ALA A 47 -45.29 5.05 8.65
C ALA A 47 -44.32 4.27 9.55
N GLY A 48 -43.45 4.99 10.27
CA GLY A 48 -42.42 4.41 11.15
C GLY A 48 -41.18 3.87 10.44
N LYS A 49 -41.18 3.76 9.10
CA LYS A 49 -40.02 3.34 8.31
C LYS A 49 -39.36 4.48 7.56
N VAL A 50 -40.15 5.42 7.03
CA VAL A 50 -39.70 6.65 6.38
C VAL A 50 -40.52 7.82 6.90
N LYS A 51 -39.85 8.94 7.15
CA LYS A 51 -40.48 10.19 7.56
C LYS A 51 -40.72 11.06 6.33
N PHE A 52 -41.95 11.50 6.09
CA PHE A 52 -42.24 12.47 5.04
C PHE A 52 -42.44 13.86 5.65
N ALA A 53 -41.71 14.82 5.11
CA ALA A 53 -41.66 16.19 5.57
C ALA A 53 -41.88 17.14 4.39
N LYS A 54 -42.44 18.33 4.66
CA LYS A 54 -42.65 19.37 3.63
C LYS A 54 -42.10 20.72 4.05
N LEU A 55 -41.45 21.42 3.13
CA LEU A 55 -40.87 22.75 3.31
C LEU A 55 -41.47 23.71 2.27
N ASN A 56 -42.15 24.76 2.74
CA ASN A 56 -42.53 25.87 1.86
C ASN A 56 -41.30 26.76 1.62
N VAL A 57 -40.73 26.69 0.43
CA VAL A 57 -39.53 27.44 0.09
C VAL A 57 -39.83 28.93 -0.16
N SER A 58 -41.08 29.30 -0.41
CA SER A 58 -41.47 30.72 -0.51
C SER A 58 -41.28 31.45 0.81
N ASP A 59 -41.56 30.77 1.92
CA ASP A 59 -41.43 31.34 3.27
C ASP A 59 -39.98 31.28 3.77
N TYR A 60 -39.20 30.28 3.34
CA TYR A 60 -37.86 30.00 3.87
C TYR A 60 -36.77 29.91 2.79
N ARG A 61 -36.81 30.79 1.80
CA ARG A 61 -35.92 30.73 0.62
C ARG A 61 -34.43 30.75 0.96
N ALA A 62 -33.99 31.68 1.81
CA ALA A 62 -32.58 31.79 2.18
C ALA A 62 -32.09 30.55 2.94
N PHE A 63 -32.94 30.01 3.81
CA PHE A 63 -32.66 28.78 4.55
C PHE A 63 -32.52 27.57 3.63
N ALA A 64 -33.45 27.40 2.68
CA ALA A 64 -33.39 26.31 1.70
C ALA A 64 -32.11 26.38 0.84
N LEU A 65 -31.71 27.58 0.40
CA LEU A 65 -30.49 27.78 -0.38
C LEU A 65 -29.20 27.48 0.41
N ALA A 66 -29.24 27.65 1.73
CA ALA A 66 -28.09 27.39 2.62
C ALA A 66 -27.96 25.90 3.02
N ASN A 67 -29.07 25.18 3.15
CA ASN A 67 -29.09 23.82 3.72
C ASN A 67 -29.43 22.70 2.72
N LEU A 68 -29.88 23.05 1.51
CA LEU A 68 -30.17 22.10 0.44
C LEU A 68 -29.25 22.37 -0.75
N GLU A 69 -29.68 23.15 -1.74
CA GLU A 69 -28.86 23.50 -2.91
C GLU A 69 -29.15 24.92 -3.42
N LYS A 70 -28.19 25.50 -4.16
CA LYS A 70 -28.22 26.90 -4.66
C LYS A 70 -29.32 27.22 -5.67
N LYS A 71 -30.04 26.22 -6.20
CA LYS A 71 -31.17 26.42 -7.12
C LYS A 71 -32.27 25.39 -6.83
N VAL A 72 -33.42 25.85 -6.36
CA VAL A 72 -34.57 24.99 -6.04
C VAL A 72 -35.63 25.13 -7.13
N MET A 73 -35.93 24.03 -7.81
CA MET A 73 -37.07 23.88 -8.74
C MET A 73 -38.29 23.35 -7.96
N PHE A 74 -39.51 23.46 -8.49
CA PHE A 74 -40.71 23.00 -7.79
C PHE A 74 -41.54 22.04 -8.65
N PRO A 75 -42.01 20.90 -8.09
CA PRO A 75 -41.58 20.34 -6.80
C PRO A 75 -40.11 19.89 -6.84
N THR A 76 -39.46 19.81 -5.67
CA THR A 76 -38.20 19.07 -5.51
C THR A 76 -38.31 18.15 -4.32
N TYR A 77 -37.95 16.88 -4.49
CA TYR A 77 -37.88 15.92 -3.39
C TYR A 77 -36.42 15.65 -3.08
N TYR A 78 -36.01 15.87 -1.83
CA TYR A 78 -34.72 15.43 -1.32
C TYR A 78 -34.90 14.21 -0.46
N PHE A 79 -34.04 13.21 -0.64
CA PHE A 79 -34.06 11.97 0.10
C PHE A 79 -32.86 11.92 1.03
N PHE A 80 -33.12 11.95 2.33
CA PHE A 80 -32.12 11.96 3.38
C PHE A 80 -31.97 10.59 4.02
N VAL A 81 -30.74 10.19 4.27
CA VAL A 81 -30.37 9.07 5.15
C VAL A 81 -29.31 9.57 6.11
N LYS A 82 -29.55 9.45 7.42
CA LYS A 82 -28.64 9.93 8.48
C LYS A 82 -28.20 11.40 8.31
N GLY A 83 -29.12 12.23 7.85
CA GLY A 83 -28.92 13.67 7.67
C GLY A 83 -28.16 14.07 6.41
N GLU A 84 -27.74 13.13 5.57
CA GLU A 84 -27.14 13.43 4.26
C GLU A 84 -28.15 13.25 3.12
N ILE A 85 -28.10 14.13 2.14
CA ILE A 85 -28.89 14.01 0.90
C ILE A 85 -28.24 12.93 0.02
N ILE A 86 -28.90 11.79 -0.12
CA ILE A 86 -28.39 10.66 -0.91
C ILE A 86 -29.04 10.56 -2.30
N ASP A 87 -30.17 11.22 -2.52
CA ASP A 87 -30.86 11.23 -3.80
C ASP A 87 -31.81 12.44 -3.90
N LYS A 88 -32.25 12.74 -5.13
CA LYS A 88 -33.14 13.88 -5.41
C LYS A 88 -34.00 13.66 -6.67
N LEU A 89 -35.13 14.35 -6.74
CA LEU A 89 -36.01 14.45 -7.91
C LEU A 89 -36.42 15.90 -8.12
N TYR A 90 -36.52 16.34 -9.37
CA TYR A 90 -36.92 17.72 -9.69
C TYR A 90 -38.05 17.81 -10.71
N GLY A 91 -38.96 18.77 -10.47
CA GLY A 91 -39.93 19.23 -11.46
C GLY A 91 -40.72 18.10 -12.09
N THR A 92 -40.60 17.95 -13.41
CA THR A 92 -41.35 16.96 -14.21
C THR A 92 -40.93 15.51 -13.97
N GLU A 93 -39.80 15.26 -13.31
CA GLU A 93 -39.39 13.90 -12.92
C GLU A 93 -40.16 13.39 -11.69
N CYS A 94 -40.79 14.31 -10.95
CA CYS A 94 -41.57 13.98 -9.77
C CYS A 94 -42.89 13.34 -10.19
N SER A 95 -43.01 12.03 -9.96
CA SER A 95 -44.24 11.28 -10.09
C SER A 95 -44.33 10.28 -8.92
N LEU A 96 -45.52 9.76 -8.66
CA LEU A 96 -45.70 8.77 -7.60
C LEU A 96 -44.76 7.56 -7.75
N SER A 97 -44.57 7.08 -8.99
CA SER A 97 -43.73 5.91 -9.27
C SER A 97 -42.26 6.20 -9.02
N THR A 98 -41.76 7.38 -9.41
CA THR A 98 -40.36 7.75 -9.20
C THR A 98 -40.09 8.01 -7.72
N ILE A 99 -40.99 8.70 -7.01
CA ILE A 99 -40.90 8.91 -5.56
C ILE A 99 -40.88 7.56 -4.84
N LYS A 100 -41.79 6.64 -5.16
CA LYS A 100 -41.85 5.31 -4.54
C LYS A 100 -40.59 4.47 -4.81
N ALA A 101 -40.04 4.54 -6.03
CA ALA A 101 -38.78 3.87 -6.36
C ALA A 101 -37.61 4.40 -5.52
N LYS A 102 -37.51 5.72 -5.36
CA LYS A 102 -36.49 6.36 -4.52
C LYS A 102 -36.68 6.05 -3.04
N VAL A 103 -37.92 6.02 -2.53
CA VAL A 103 -38.26 5.59 -1.17
C VAL A 103 -37.76 4.17 -0.89
N LYS A 104 -37.94 3.24 -1.83
CA LYS A 104 -37.43 1.87 -1.69
C LYS A 104 -35.91 1.83 -1.61
N LYS A 105 -35.22 2.56 -2.49
CA LYS A 105 -33.75 2.67 -2.49
C LYS A 105 -33.21 3.23 -1.16
N VAL A 106 -33.84 4.28 -0.61
CA VAL A 106 -33.35 4.87 0.64
C VAL A 106 -33.63 3.99 1.86
N LEU A 107 -34.71 3.19 1.82
CA LEU A 107 -34.96 2.18 2.84
C LEU A 107 -33.88 1.10 2.84
N GLU A 108 -33.53 0.56 1.68
CA GLU A 108 -32.44 -0.41 1.53
C GLU A 108 -31.12 0.16 2.07
N LEU A 109 -30.79 1.41 1.74
CA LEU A 109 -29.59 2.09 2.23
C LEU A 109 -29.61 2.40 3.74
N SER A 110 -30.80 2.60 4.32
CA SER A 110 -30.95 2.87 5.75
C SER A 110 -30.86 1.62 6.63
N GLU A 111 -31.19 0.46 6.06
CA GLU A 111 -31.06 -0.84 6.71
C GLU A 111 -29.62 -1.38 6.65
N VAL A 112 -28.75 -0.78 5.82
CA VAL A 112 -27.31 -0.96 5.93
C VAL A 112 -26.90 -0.45 7.31
N LYS A 113 -26.65 -1.38 8.24
CA LYS A 113 -26.13 -1.08 9.59
C LYS A 113 -25.05 -0.03 9.43
N GLU A 114 -25.07 1.00 10.28
CA GLU A 114 -23.95 1.92 10.40
C GLU A 114 -22.69 1.11 10.57
N VAL A 115 -21.92 1.02 9.49
CA VAL A 115 -20.78 0.13 9.50
C VAL A 115 -19.73 0.90 10.24
N SER A 116 -19.55 0.54 11.51
CA SER A 116 -18.39 0.94 12.28
C SER A 116 -17.17 0.80 11.39
N LYS A 117 -16.36 1.86 11.31
CA LYS A 117 -15.03 1.82 10.69
C LYS A 117 -14.41 0.45 10.92
N PHE A 118 -14.05 -0.25 9.85
CA PHE A 118 -13.46 -1.58 9.97
C PHE A 118 -12.00 -1.45 10.37
N LEU A 119 -11.27 -0.60 9.65
CA LEU A 119 -9.91 -0.19 10.00
C LEU A 119 -9.81 1.33 10.00
N ASP A 120 -9.14 1.87 11.02
CA ASP A 120 -8.85 3.30 11.18
C ASP A 120 -7.37 3.41 11.52
N LEU A 121 -6.55 3.77 10.52
CA LEU A 121 -5.10 3.85 10.63
C LEU A 121 -4.62 5.28 10.38
N LYS A 122 -3.80 5.77 11.30
CA LYS A 122 -3.07 7.02 11.16
C LYS A 122 -1.59 6.75 11.05
N PHE A 123 -0.97 7.30 10.01
CA PHE A 123 0.47 7.43 9.94
C PHE A 123 0.88 8.82 10.38
N ASN A 124 1.68 8.87 11.43
CA ASN A 124 2.36 10.05 11.92
C ASN A 124 3.75 10.11 11.28
N TYR A 125 3.99 11.08 10.42
CA TYR A 125 5.25 11.23 9.71
C TYR A 125 6.16 12.23 10.42
N PHE A 126 7.39 11.78 10.67
CA PHE A 126 8.48 12.59 11.20
C PHE A 126 9.57 12.68 10.13
N TYR A 127 9.74 13.85 9.53
CA TYR A 127 10.77 14.05 8.51
C TYR A 127 12.13 14.29 9.16
N ILE A 128 13.03 13.33 8.99
CA ILE A 128 14.39 13.42 9.52
C ILE A 128 15.28 14.11 8.50
N LYS A 129 15.95 15.17 8.94
CA LYS A 129 16.86 15.99 8.13
C LYS A 129 18.31 15.57 8.28
N GLU A 130 18.67 14.96 9.41
CA GLU A 130 20.04 14.59 9.75
C GLU A 130 20.04 13.44 10.76
N VAL A 131 21.10 12.62 10.77
CA VAL A 131 21.27 11.52 11.72
C VAL A 131 22.64 11.62 12.38
N LYS A 132 22.71 11.67 13.71
CA LYS A 132 24.00 11.81 14.42
C LYS A 132 24.17 10.72 15.46
N PHE A 133 25.42 10.29 15.67
CA PHE A 133 25.74 9.56 16.89
C PHE A 133 25.75 10.53 18.07
N GLY A 134 25.21 10.10 19.21
CA GLY A 134 25.11 10.89 20.42
C GLY A 134 25.04 10.01 21.67
N SER A 135 24.92 10.63 22.83
CA SER A 135 24.84 9.91 24.11
C SER A 135 23.45 9.31 24.39
N LYS A 136 22.45 9.64 23.58
CA LYS A 136 21.05 9.21 23.75
C LYS A 136 20.37 9.09 22.39
N THR A 137 19.53 8.06 22.24
CA THR A 137 18.65 7.95 21.07
C THR A 137 17.44 8.84 21.26
N GLU A 138 17.31 9.90 20.45
CA GLU A 138 16.18 10.83 20.50
C GLU A 138 16.05 11.63 19.20
N ILE A 139 14.87 12.19 18.96
CA ILE A 139 14.65 13.12 17.83
C ILE A 139 14.51 14.53 18.38
N LYS A 140 15.33 15.45 17.87
CA LYS A 140 15.29 16.87 18.24
C LYS A 140 15.54 17.75 17.02
N ASP A 141 14.65 18.72 16.79
CA ASP A 141 14.75 19.70 15.70
C ASP A 141 14.94 19.06 14.30
N GLY A 142 14.35 17.87 14.09
CA GLY A 142 14.49 17.10 12.84
C GLY A 142 15.79 16.29 12.74
N VAL A 143 16.59 16.21 13.79
CA VAL A 143 17.80 15.38 13.87
C VAL A 143 17.51 14.13 14.68
N LEU A 144 17.79 12.95 14.13
CA LEU A 144 17.76 11.68 14.87
C LEU A 144 19.15 11.43 15.48
N PHE A 145 19.26 11.57 16.80
CA PHE A 145 20.43 11.14 17.55
C PHE A 145 20.32 9.64 17.83
N ILE A 146 21.43 8.92 17.73
CA ILE A 146 21.53 7.48 17.97
C ILE A 146 22.59 7.23 19.03
N ASN A 147 22.20 6.57 20.12
CA ASN A 147 23.18 5.99 21.04
C ASN A 147 23.69 4.68 20.46
N SER A 148 24.90 4.73 19.90
CA SER A 148 25.51 3.57 19.26
C SER A 148 25.78 2.42 20.23
N GLU A 149 26.25 2.72 21.44
CA GLU A 149 26.55 1.68 22.45
C GLU A 149 25.29 0.94 22.89
N GLU A 150 24.21 1.69 23.14
CA GLU A 150 22.91 1.11 23.51
C GLU A 150 22.34 0.26 22.37
N LEU A 151 22.32 0.78 21.15
CA LEU A 151 21.78 0.07 19.99
C LEU A 151 22.59 -1.20 19.68
N THR A 152 23.93 -1.09 19.63
CA THR A 152 24.80 -2.26 19.39
C THR A 152 24.64 -3.30 20.49
N SER A 153 24.55 -2.90 21.76
CA SER A 153 24.30 -3.84 22.87
C SER A 153 23.00 -4.61 22.68
N LYS A 154 21.90 -3.94 22.26
CA LYS A 154 20.60 -4.59 22.00
C LYS A 154 20.67 -5.60 20.86
N ILE A 155 21.44 -5.32 19.81
CA ILE A 155 21.63 -6.23 18.68
C ILE A 155 22.44 -7.45 19.11
N LEU A 156 23.49 -7.25 19.91
CA LEU A 156 24.37 -8.31 20.42
C LEU A 156 23.71 -9.21 21.49
N GLU A 157 22.48 -8.92 21.91
CA GLU A 157 21.66 -9.87 22.70
C GLU A 157 21.35 -11.15 21.91
N ASP A 158 21.39 -11.11 20.56
CA ASP A 158 21.29 -12.31 19.74
C ASP A 158 22.65 -13.04 19.70
N PRO A 159 22.77 -14.24 20.30
CA PRO A 159 24.07 -14.94 20.40
C PRO A 159 24.62 -15.43 19.06
N ARG A 160 23.84 -15.32 17.98
CA ARG A 160 24.28 -15.65 16.62
C ARG A 160 25.08 -14.51 15.98
N ILE A 161 25.04 -13.31 16.56
CA ILE A 161 25.77 -12.13 16.07
C ILE A 161 27.06 -11.98 16.86
N LYS A 162 28.20 -11.93 16.15
CA LYS A 162 29.54 -11.78 16.74
C LYS A 162 29.89 -10.30 16.90
N THR A 163 29.68 -9.51 15.85
CA THR A 163 29.93 -8.06 15.86
C THR A 163 28.87 -7.33 15.05
N VAL A 164 28.64 -6.07 15.41
CA VAL A 164 27.87 -5.12 14.62
C VAL A 164 28.56 -3.76 14.68
N VAL A 165 28.76 -3.15 13.51
CA VAL A 165 29.31 -1.80 13.39
C VAL A 165 28.27 -0.92 12.73
N LEU A 166 27.95 0.20 13.39
CA LEU A 166 27.04 1.21 12.86
C LEU A 166 27.82 2.19 11.98
N ASP A 167 27.24 2.52 10.83
CA ASP A 167 27.75 3.56 9.96
C ASP A 167 26.59 4.35 9.34
N ILE A 168 26.85 5.58 8.89
CA ILE A 168 25.85 6.45 8.29
C ILE A 168 26.34 6.87 6.91
N ALA A 169 25.45 6.78 5.92
CA ALA A 169 25.70 7.25 4.56
C ALA A 169 24.63 8.26 4.16
N TYR A 170 25.06 9.45 3.75
CA TYR A 170 24.16 10.54 3.37
C TYR A 170 23.97 10.63 1.86
N PRO A 171 22.79 11.10 1.40
CA PRO A 171 22.57 11.43 0.00
C PRO A 171 23.65 12.37 -0.55
N GLY A 172 24.22 12.03 -1.70
CA GLY A 172 25.25 12.80 -2.38
C GLY A 172 26.69 12.52 -1.92
N GLU A 173 26.91 11.72 -0.86
CA GLU A 173 28.27 11.36 -0.45
C GLU A 173 28.92 10.37 -1.42
N SER A 174 30.26 10.42 -1.51
CA SER A 174 31.05 9.43 -2.26
C SER A 174 31.18 8.13 -1.45
N VAL A 175 30.05 7.46 -1.27
CA VAL A 175 29.87 6.24 -0.48
C VAL A 175 29.12 5.20 -1.31
N ARG A 176 29.57 3.94 -1.26
CA ARG A 176 28.81 2.78 -1.74
C ARG A 176 28.58 1.81 -0.60
N ILE A 177 27.34 1.35 -0.45
CA ILE A 177 26.94 0.36 0.55
C ILE A 177 26.82 -0.98 -0.15
N MET A 178 27.55 -2.01 0.30
CA MET A 178 27.50 -3.34 -0.30
C MET A 178 28.11 -4.45 0.58
N PRO A 179 27.57 -5.67 0.58
CA PRO A 179 26.31 -6.08 -0.05
C PRO A 179 25.12 -5.70 0.84
N VAL A 180 24.07 -5.17 0.22
CA VAL A 180 22.83 -4.78 0.90
C VAL A 180 21.85 -5.95 0.88
N LYS A 181 21.35 -6.31 2.07
CA LYS A 181 20.41 -7.43 2.25
C LYS A 181 18.96 -6.96 2.21
N ASP A 182 18.63 -6.03 3.09
CA ASP A 182 17.31 -5.42 3.21
C ASP A 182 17.47 -3.93 3.55
N VAL A 183 16.42 -3.17 3.24
CA VAL A 183 16.25 -1.78 3.66
C VAL A 183 14.91 -1.66 4.34
N VAL A 184 14.88 -1.04 5.52
CA VAL A 184 13.69 -0.97 6.38
C VAL A 184 13.43 0.50 6.76
N GLU A 185 12.20 0.97 6.60
CA GLU A 185 11.80 2.27 7.15
C GLU A 185 11.58 2.14 8.66
N PRO A 186 12.20 2.99 9.50
CA PRO A 186 11.91 3.00 10.94
C PRO A 186 10.44 3.33 11.20
N ARG A 187 9.70 2.36 11.77
CA ARG A 187 8.30 2.51 12.17
C ARG A 187 8.02 1.89 13.53
N THR A 188 7.08 2.46 14.27
CA THR A 188 6.62 1.96 15.58
C THR A 188 5.13 2.28 15.82
N LYS A 189 4.49 1.57 16.74
CA LYS A 189 3.12 1.87 17.20
C LYS A 189 3.16 2.79 18.42
N VAL A 190 2.26 3.78 18.50
CA VAL A 190 2.24 4.78 19.59
C VAL A 190 1.74 4.20 20.92
N ASN A 191 0.85 3.20 20.88
CA ASN A 191 0.35 2.50 22.06
C ASN A 191 1.01 1.13 22.14
N GLY A 192 1.96 0.98 23.07
CA GLY A 192 2.87 -0.15 23.20
C GLY A 192 2.27 -1.53 22.93
N GLY A 193 2.86 -2.20 21.95
CA GLY A 193 2.86 -3.64 21.74
C GLY A 193 4.31 -4.04 21.45
N LYS A 194 4.68 -5.29 21.68
CA LYS A 194 6.04 -5.77 21.38
C LYS A 194 6.26 -5.75 19.86
N GLY A 195 6.82 -4.66 19.35
CA GLY A 195 7.30 -4.52 17.97
C GLY A 195 6.24 -4.18 16.92
N TYR A 196 6.62 -3.33 15.96
CA TYR A 196 5.85 -2.97 14.77
C TYR A 196 5.66 -4.13 13.79
N PHE A 197 6.68 -4.98 13.61
CA PHE A 197 6.65 -6.10 12.66
C PHE A 197 5.93 -7.30 13.28
N SER A 198 4.65 -7.44 12.94
CA SER A 198 3.77 -8.44 13.56
C SER A 198 4.21 -9.87 13.24
N GLY A 199 4.23 -10.72 14.27
CA GLY A 199 4.74 -12.10 14.20
C GLY A 199 6.27 -12.22 14.06
N VAL A 200 6.99 -11.10 14.00
CA VAL A 200 8.47 -11.08 13.87
C VAL A 200 9.12 -10.53 15.14
N LEU A 201 8.71 -9.34 15.59
CA LEU A 201 9.19 -8.73 16.83
C LEU A 201 8.24 -8.92 18.02
N GLY A 202 7.16 -9.68 17.83
CA GLY A 202 6.15 -9.99 18.83
C GLY A 202 5.16 -11.03 18.32
N GLU A 203 4.03 -11.16 19.03
CA GLU A 203 2.96 -12.07 18.64
C GLU A 203 2.39 -11.70 17.25
N PRO A 204 1.95 -12.68 16.45
CA PRO A 204 1.27 -12.45 15.18
C PRO A 204 -0.14 -11.91 15.44
N GLN A 205 -0.25 -10.61 15.69
CA GLN A 205 -1.49 -9.89 15.90
C GLN A 205 -1.93 -9.14 14.64
N PRO A 206 -3.24 -8.93 14.40
CA PRO A 206 -3.71 -8.06 13.33
C PRO A 206 -3.07 -6.67 13.39
N VAL A 207 -2.79 -6.07 12.23
CA VAL A 207 -2.29 -4.70 12.08
C VAL A 207 -3.17 -3.91 11.12
N GLY A 208 -2.76 -2.68 10.74
CA GLY A 208 -3.55 -1.86 9.83
C GLY A 208 -4.59 -0.96 10.53
N GLU A 209 -4.48 -0.79 11.85
CA GLU A 209 -5.31 0.11 12.67
C GLU A 209 -4.49 0.87 13.72
N GLY A 210 -5.06 1.92 14.29
CA GLY A 210 -4.44 2.72 15.34
C GLY A 210 -3.47 3.77 14.79
N ILE A 211 -2.38 4.02 15.50
CA ILE A 211 -1.41 5.06 15.15
C ILE A 211 -0.03 4.45 14.98
N THR A 212 0.55 4.65 13.80
CA THR A 212 1.90 4.24 13.43
C THR A 212 2.75 5.48 13.20
N ASN A 213 3.85 5.60 13.94
CA ASN A 213 4.86 6.60 13.66
C ASN A 213 5.84 6.07 12.62
N ALA A 214 6.22 6.89 11.64
CA ALA A 214 7.21 6.58 10.62
C ALA A 214 8.26 7.69 10.51
N LEU A 215 9.54 7.32 10.52
CA LEU A 215 10.65 8.25 10.31
C LEU A 215 10.95 8.33 8.81
N LYS A 216 10.50 9.41 8.17
CA LYS A 216 10.64 9.61 6.73
C LYS A 216 12.03 10.17 6.39
N GLY A 217 12.57 9.71 5.25
CA GLY A 217 13.89 10.11 4.75
C GLY A 217 15.05 9.29 5.33
N VAL A 218 14.76 8.20 6.04
CA VAL A 218 15.75 7.33 6.69
C VAL A 218 15.50 5.88 6.28
N GLY A 219 16.58 5.14 6.04
CA GLY A 219 16.54 3.70 5.85
C GLY A 219 17.51 3.01 6.81
N VAL A 220 17.06 1.96 7.50
CA VAL A 220 17.96 1.01 8.18
C VAL A 220 18.38 -0.02 7.16
N VAL A 221 19.69 -0.11 6.91
CA VAL A 221 20.26 -0.98 5.88
C VAL A 221 21.06 -2.08 6.54
N THR A 222 20.64 -3.32 6.38
CA THR A 222 21.43 -4.46 6.86
C THR A 222 22.50 -4.82 5.84
N VAL A 223 23.76 -4.75 6.27
CA VAL A 223 24.96 -5.01 5.48
C VAL A 223 25.70 -6.16 6.14
N GLY A 224 26.14 -7.16 5.37
CA GLY A 224 26.78 -8.31 5.99
C GLY A 224 27.42 -9.25 5.00
N LYS A 225 27.92 -10.39 5.51
CA LYS A 225 28.48 -11.42 4.65
C LYS A 225 27.40 -11.96 3.69
N MET A 226 27.74 -12.12 2.41
CA MET A 226 26.85 -12.78 1.45
C MET A 226 26.69 -14.26 1.79
N VAL A 227 25.45 -14.74 1.67
CA VAL A 227 25.11 -16.17 1.72
C VAL A 227 24.88 -16.74 0.32
N ALA A 228 24.40 -15.90 -0.61
CA ALA A 228 24.27 -16.20 -2.03
C ALA A 228 24.51 -14.93 -2.86
N PHE A 229 24.49 -15.06 -4.19
CA PHE A 229 24.87 -14.02 -5.16
C PHE A 229 23.82 -12.90 -5.31
N GLN A 230 22.65 -13.02 -4.71
CA GLN A 230 21.49 -12.17 -4.92
C GLN A 230 21.42 -10.94 -3.99
N GLU A 231 22.57 -10.35 -3.69
CA GLU A 231 22.66 -9.12 -2.90
C GLU A 231 23.12 -7.94 -3.73
N GLY A 232 22.81 -6.73 -3.26
CA GLY A 232 22.95 -5.53 -4.09
C GLY A 232 23.89 -4.46 -3.56
N ILE A 233 23.92 -3.36 -4.29
CA ILE A 233 24.63 -2.13 -3.96
C ILE A 233 23.66 -0.96 -3.86
N ILE A 234 24.01 0.01 -3.03
CA ILE A 234 23.43 1.35 -3.04
C ILE A 234 24.59 2.33 -3.23
N ASP A 235 24.55 3.07 -4.34
CA ASP A 235 25.42 4.23 -4.56
C ASP A 235 24.74 5.48 -4.01
N MET A 236 25.45 6.23 -3.17
CA MET A 236 24.92 7.46 -2.60
C MET A 236 25.14 8.69 -3.50
N SER A 237 25.99 8.57 -4.53
CA SER A 237 26.26 9.63 -5.51
C SER A 237 26.64 9.05 -6.87
N GLY A 238 26.79 9.93 -7.87
CA GLY A 238 27.16 9.54 -9.23
C GLY A 238 26.03 8.83 -9.98
N PRO A 239 26.35 8.22 -11.15
CA PRO A 239 25.36 7.60 -12.03
C PRO A 239 24.58 6.46 -11.37
N GLY A 240 25.19 5.70 -10.45
CA GLY A 240 24.52 4.59 -9.76
C GLY A 240 23.39 5.04 -8.84
N ALA A 241 23.48 6.24 -8.26
CA ALA A 241 22.51 6.73 -7.28
C ALA A 241 21.10 6.89 -7.84
N GLN A 242 20.94 7.14 -9.15
CA GLN A 242 19.61 7.30 -9.75
C GLN A 242 18.80 5.99 -9.78
N TYR A 243 19.48 4.84 -9.70
CA TYR A 243 18.88 3.52 -9.85
C TYR A 243 18.44 2.89 -8.53
N SER A 244 18.65 3.54 -7.39
CA SER A 244 18.10 3.07 -6.13
C SER A 244 17.46 4.22 -5.39
N ILE A 245 16.17 4.10 -5.06
CA ILE A 245 15.47 5.13 -4.29
C ILE A 245 16.15 5.39 -2.93
N PHE A 246 16.88 4.40 -2.42
CA PHE A 246 17.58 4.47 -1.15
C PHE A 246 18.78 5.42 -1.15
N SER A 247 19.29 5.80 -2.33
CA SER A 247 20.32 6.86 -2.43
C SER A 247 19.82 8.22 -1.93
N ARG A 248 18.49 8.40 -1.85
CA ARG A 248 17.81 9.61 -1.36
C ARG A 248 17.57 9.59 0.14
N ASN A 249 17.77 8.45 0.80
CA ASN A 249 17.64 8.30 2.25
C ASN A 249 18.97 8.60 2.95
N ILE A 250 18.88 9.05 4.20
CA ILE A 250 19.99 8.90 5.13
C ILE A 250 19.99 7.43 5.57
N ASN A 251 21.01 6.67 5.16
CA ASN A 251 21.08 5.24 5.40
C ASN A 251 21.88 4.97 6.68
N ILE A 252 21.23 4.31 7.64
CA ILE A 252 21.82 3.81 8.88
C ILE A 252 22.21 2.36 8.62
N CYS A 253 23.49 2.14 8.37
CA CYS A 253 24.04 0.86 7.97
C CYS A 253 24.42 0.02 9.19
N LEU A 254 23.89 -1.18 9.27
CA LEU A 254 24.27 -2.22 10.22
C LEU A 254 25.25 -3.17 9.53
N VAL A 255 26.56 -3.00 9.74
CA VAL A 255 27.57 -3.95 9.25
C VAL A 255 27.69 -5.08 10.24
N ILE A 256 27.05 -6.22 9.94
CA ILE A 256 26.87 -7.35 10.86
C ILE A 256 27.80 -8.49 10.47
N GLU A 257 28.58 -8.97 11.46
CA GLU A 257 29.34 -10.22 11.37
C GLU A 257 28.65 -11.29 12.24
N PRO A 258 28.15 -12.39 11.65
CA PRO A 258 27.63 -13.52 12.40
C PRO A 258 28.76 -14.30 13.09
N VAL A 259 28.42 -15.20 14.01
CA VAL A 259 29.36 -16.22 14.52
C VAL A 259 29.81 -17.16 13.39
N GLU A 260 31.01 -17.73 13.54
CA GLU A 260 31.55 -18.63 12.53
C GLU A 260 30.69 -19.88 12.35
N LYS A 261 30.63 -20.39 11.11
CA LYS A 261 29.92 -21.63 10.74
C LYS A 261 28.42 -21.65 11.09
N LEU A 262 27.80 -20.48 11.25
CA LEU A 262 26.35 -20.36 11.36
C LEU A 262 25.67 -20.91 10.10
N GLU A 263 24.60 -21.67 10.29
CA GLU A 263 23.78 -22.23 9.20
C GLU A 263 23.11 -21.08 8.41
N ARG A 264 22.89 -21.28 7.10
CA ARG A 264 22.46 -20.23 6.16
C ARG A 264 21.10 -19.61 6.51
N TYR A 265 20.11 -20.39 6.94
CA TYR A 265 18.82 -19.84 7.37
C TYR A 265 18.96 -19.06 8.68
N ALA A 266 19.70 -19.61 9.64
CA ALA A 266 19.95 -18.94 10.91
C ALA A 266 20.73 -17.63 10.74
N HIS A 267 21.62 -17.56 9.74
CA HIS A 267 22.34 -16.35 9.34
C HIS A 267 21.38 -15.26 8.89
N GLU A 268 20.56 -15.53 7.87
CA GLU A 268 19.64 -14.52 7.35
C GLU A 268 18.63 -14.07 8.38
N GLU A 269 18.08 -15.00 9.16
CA GLU A 269 17.12 -14.66 10.20
C GLU A 269 17.75 -13.72 11.24
N ALA A 270 18.97 -13.99 11.70
CA ALA A 270 19.66 -13.13 12.67
C ALA A 270 19.88 -11.70 12.14
N LEU A 271 20.35 -11.58 10.89
CA LEU A 271 20.61 -10.27 10.28
C LEU A 271 19.31 -9.50 10.03
N ARG A 272 18.25 -10.19 9.59
CA ARG A 272 16.93 -9.60 9.37
C ARG A 272 16.32 -9.09 10.67
N LEU A 273 16.36 -9.90 11.73
CA LEU A 273 15.89 -9.50 13.06
C LEU A 273 16.67 -8.30 13.61
N ALA A 274 17.98 -8.22 13.38
CA ALA A 274 18.78 -7.05 13.76
C ALA A 274 18.30 -5.77 13.04
N GLY A 275 18.01 -5.85 11.74
CA GLY A 275 17.43 -4.76 10.96
C GLY A 275 16.07 -4.30 11.52
N PHE A 276 15.17 -5.23 11.76
CA PHE A 276 13.83 -4.92 12.29
C PHE A 276 13.87 -4.36 13.71
N LYS A 277 14.66 -4.95 14.61
CA LYS A 277 14.85 -4.45 15.98
C LYS A 277 15.36 -3.01 15.96
N THR A 278 16.33 -2.73 15.10
CA THR A 278 16.89 -1.38 14.93
C THR A 278 15.84 -0.41 14.41
N ALA A 279 15.13 -0.77 13.33
CA ALA A 279 14.11 0.09 12.74
C ALA A 279 12.99 0.44 13.75
N ASN A 280 12.51 -0.55 14.51
CA ASN A 280 11.52 -0.32 15.55
C ASN A 280 12.07 0.56 16.69
N TYR A 281 13.26 0.24 17.22
CA TYR A 281 13.90 0.99 18.30
C TYR A 281 14.14 2.46 17.94
N LEU A 282 14.62 2.76 16.72
CA LEU A 282 14.84 4.13 16.30
C LEU A 282 13.52 4.90 16.18
N ALA A 283 12.45 4.25 15.72
CA ALA A 283 11.14 4.87 15.62
C ALA A 283 10.49 5.12 16.99
N GLU A 284 10.81 4.36 18.03
CA GLU A 284 10.33 4.58 19.40
C GLU A 284 10.71 5.98 19.95
N ALA A 285 11.79 6.58 19.44
CA ALA A 285 12.17 7.96 19.77
C ALA A 285 11.09 9.01 19.40
N SER A 286 10.11 8.64 18.57
CA SER A 286 9.03 9.54 18.13
C SER A 286 7.73 9.45 18.93
N VAL A 287 7.56 8.44 19.80
CA VAL A 287 6.25 8.10 20.42
C VAL A 287 5.62 9.28 21.17
N ASN A 288 6.42 10.14 21.78
CA ASN A 288 5.96 11.29 22.57
C ASN A 288 6.17 12.64 21.87
N LEU A 289 6.36 12.63 20.55
CA LEU A 289 6.60 13.83 19.75
C LEU A 289 5.39 14.18 18.88
N GLU A 290 5.25 15.46 18.57
CA GLU A 290 4.26 15.91 17.59
C GLU A 290 4.74 15.59 16.17
N PRO A 291 3.91 14.93 15.33
CA PRO A 291 4.28 14.61 13.96
C PRO A 291 4.31 15.84 13.07
N CYS A 292 5.15 15.81 12.03
CA CYS A 292 5.19 16.85 11.01
C CYS A 292 3.98 16.78 10.06
N GLU A 293 3.49 15.58 9.78
CA GLU A 293 2.31 15.32 8.97
C GLU A 293 1.55 14.10 9.54
N VAL A 294 0.22 14.12 9.45
CA VAL A 294 -0.62 12.96 9.76
C VAL A 294 -1.38 12.56 8.51
N LYS A 295 -1.14 11.34 8.02
CA LYS A 295 -2.01 10.70 7.02
C LYS A 295 -3.03 9.83 7.74
N HIS A 296 -4.29 9.91 7.33
CA HIS A 296 -5.38 9.18 7.96
C HIS A 296 -6.15 8.38 6.92
N TYR A 297 -6.22 7.08 7.13
CA TYR A 297 -6.91 6.13 6.26
C TYR A 297 -8.01 5.44 7.06
N VAL A 298 -9.23 5.48 6.54
CA VAL A 298 -10.38 4.78 7.11
C VAL A 298 -10.92 3.84 6.06
N ARG A 299 -11.15 2.59 6.47
CA ARG A 299 -11.69 1.53 5.62
C ARG A 299 -12.99 1.02 6.21
N GLU A 300 -13.89 0.67 5.33
CA GLU A 300 -15.14 -0.02 5.64
C GLU A 300 -15.00 -1.49 5.23
N PRO A 301 -15.75 -2.42 5.84
CA PRO A 301 -15.71 -3.81 5.44
C PRO A 301 -16.03 -3.97 3.96
N MET A 302 -15.26 -4.82 3.28
CA MET A 302 -15.31 -5.00 1.83
C MET A 302 -16.71 -5.24 1.28
N VAL A 303 -17.57 -5.94 2.03
CA VAL A 303 -18.95 -6.27 1.62
C VAL A 303 -19.84 -5.03 1.41
N TYR A 304 -19.50 -3.90 2.02
CA TYR A 304 -20.26 -2.65 1.92
C TYR A 304 -19.69 -1.69 0.89
N LEU A 305 -18.41 -1.83 0.52
CA LEU A 305 -17.76 -0.94 -0.43
C LEU A 305 -18.50 -0.90 -1.78
N SER A 306 -18.98 -2.05 -2.25
CA SER A 306 -19.76 -2.15 -3.51
C SER A 306 -21.11 -1.44 -3.45
N GLN A 307 -21.73 -1.35 -2.26
CA GLN A 307 -23.01 -0.65 -2.08
C GLN A 307 -22.80 0.85 -1.95
N LYS A 308 -21.70 1.26 -1.31
CA LYS A 308 -21.34 2.66 -1.08
C LYS A 308 -20.90 3.35 -2.37
N TYR A 309 -20.16 2.64 -3.22
CA TYR A 309 -19.68 3.16 -4.51
C TYR A 309 -20.18 2.28 -5.67
N PRO A 310 -21.50 2.29 -5.95
CA PRO A 310 -22.09 1.38 -6.93
C PRO A 310 -21.71 1.73 -8.38
N ASP A 311 -21.36 2.98 -8.64
CA ASP A 311 -21.06 3.50 -9.99
C ASP A 311 -19.56 3.48 -10.33
N LEU A 312 -18.69 3.11 -9.38
CA LEU A 312 -17.24 3.04 -9.59
C LEU A 312 -16.78 1.62 -9.89
N PRO A 313 -15.79 1.43 -10.79
CA PRO A 313 -15.23 0.12 -11.08
C PRO A 313 -14.58 -0.47 -9.83
N LYS A 314 -14.92 -1.72 -9.51
CA LYS A 314 -14.33 -2.47 -8.40
C LYS A 314 -12.95 -2.95 -8.79
N VAL A 315 -11.94 -2.43 -8.13
CA VAL A 315 -10.54 -2.74 -8.41
C VAL A 315 -9.94 -3.50 -7.24
N GLY A 316 -9.23 -4.59 -7.52
CA GLY A 316 -8.38 -5.28 -6.54
C GLY A 316 -6.90 -5.14 -6.88
N TYR A 317 -6.05 -5.56 -5.96
CA TYR A 317 -4.61 -5.64 -6.17
C TYR A 317 -4.13 -7.08 -5.93
N ALA A 318 -3.77 -7.80 -6.98
CA ALA A 318 -3.15 -9.12 -6.87
C ALA A 318 -1.64 -8.95 -6.65
N LYS A 319 -1.23 -8.99 -5.38
CA LYS A 319 0.17 -8.91 -4.97
C LYS A 319 0.74 -10.32 -4.89
N LEU A 320 1.52 -10.70 -5.90
CA LEU A 320 2.27 -11.94 -5.87
C LEU A 320 3.55 -11.70 -5.05
N ILE A 321 3.85 -12.60 -4.12
CA ILE A 321 4.99 -12.50 -3.20
C ILE A 321 5.85 -13.75 -3.27
N LEU A 322 7.15 -13.56 -3.18
CA LEU A 322 8.11 -14.62 -3.38
C LEU A 322 8.01 -15.71 -2.30
N ALA A 323 7.96 -16.97 -2.74
CA ALA A 323 7.85 -18.15 -1.87
C ALA A 323 8.63 -19.35 -2.44
N GLN A 324 9.91 -19.15 -2.77
CA GLN A 324 10.72 -20.11 -3.53
C GLN A 324 11.79 -20.86 -2.73
N GLY A 325 12.21 -20.37 -1.56
CA GLY A 325 13.01 -21.16 -0.60
C GLY A 325 14.16 -20.40 -0.05
N LEU A 326 15.18 -21.10 0.44
CA LEU A 326 16.35 -20.49 1.09
C LEU A 326 16.71 -19.17 0.42
N LEU A 327 16.53 -18.06 1.16
CA LEU A 327 16.76 -16.68 0.74
C LEU A 327 15.74 -16.08 -0.25
N HIS A 328 14.56 -16.63 -0.45
CA HIS A 328 13.59 -16.25 -1.49
C HIS A 328 12.17 -16.31 -0.95
N ASP A 329 11.98 -15.93 0.32
CA ASP A 329 10.69 -16.04 0.98
C ASP A 329 10.34 -14.70 1.62
N THR A 330 9.21 -14.13 1.20
CA THR A 330 8.55 -13.03 1.90
C THR A 330 7.82 -13.59 3.13
N TYR A 331 7.77 -12.83 4.21
CA TYR A 331 7.12 -13.25 5.45
C TYR A 331 5.86 -12.42 5.68
N VAL A 332 4.78 -13.10 6.04
CA VAL A 332 3.47 -12.50 6.30
C VAL A 332 3.06 -12.85 7.72
N TYR A 333 2.93 -11.85 8.60
CA TYR A 333 2.72 -12.06 10.04
C TYR A 333 3.77 -13.00 10.65
N GLY A 334 5.03 -12.85 10.22
CA GLY A 334 6.15 -13.73 10.62
C GLY A 334 6.12 -15.15 10.03
N LEU A 335 5.06 -15.52 9.30
CA LEU A 335 4.96 -16.79 8.61
C LEU A 335 5.62 -16.70 7.23
N ASP A 336 6.54 -17.62 6.96
CA ASP A 336 7.09 -17.85 5.62
C ASP A 336 5.97 -18.09 4.59
N ALA A 337 5.93 -17.28 3.53
CA ALA A 337 4.89 -17.32 2.50
C ALA A 337 4.76 -18.67 1.78
N LYS A 338 5.76 -19.55 1.86
CA LYS A 338 5.61 -20.94 1.39
C LYS A 338 4.52 -21.74 2.07
N LYS A 339 4.19 -21.35 3.30
CA LYS A 339 3.26 -22.06 4.17
C LYS A 339 1.84 -21.52 4.05
N MET A 340 1.62 -20.43 3.31
CA MET A 340 0.28 -19.88 3.08
C MET A 340 -0.35 -20.41 1.80
N ILE A 341 -1.68 -20.31 1.77
CA ILE A 341 -2.46 -20.34 0.53
C ILE A 341 -2.82 -18.91 0.16
N THR A 342 -3.14 -18.66 -1.11
CA THR A 342 -3.63 -17.35 -1.56
C THR A 342 -4.81 -16.90 -0.70
N THR A 343 -4.73 -15.66 -0.21
CA THR A 343 -5.71 -15.09 0.72
C THR A 343 -6.04 -13.66 0.34
N VAL A 344 -7.11 -13.15 0.96
CA VAL A 344 -7.44 -11.72 0.98
C VAL A 344 -6.69 -11.08 2.17
N MET A 345 -6.21 -9.86 1.97
CA MET A 345 -5.59 -9.02 2.99
C MET A 345 -6.08 -7.59 2.82
N GLU A 346 -6.41 -6.89 3.91
CA GLU A 346 -6.73 -5.46 3.80
C GLU A 346 -5.47 -4.67 3.40
N PRO A 347 -5.59 -3.68 2.52
CA PRO A 347 -4.43 -2.92 2.05
C PRO A 347 -3.63 -2.24 3.18
N MET A 348 -4.31 -1.88 4.27
CA MET A 348 -3.67 -1.28 5.46
C MET A 348 -2.81 -2.24 6.24
N GLU A 349 -3.14 -3.53 6.26
CA GLU A 349 -2.30 -4.54 6.90
C GLU A 349 -0.96 -4.66 6.16
N ALA A 350 -1.02 -4.70 4.82
CA ALA A 350 0.14 -4.89 3.96
C ALA A 350 1.22 -3.82 4.15
N VAL A 351 0.82 -2.58 4.45
CA VAL A 351 1.74 -1.46 4.67
C VAL A 351 2.02 -1.17 6.15
N ASP A 352 1.34 -1.82 7.10
CA ASP A 352 1.46 -1.59 8.56
C ASP A 352 2.14 -2.75 9.31
N GLY A 353 3.16 -3.36 8.70
CA GLY A 353 4.06 -4.29 9.39
C GLY A 353 3.65 -5.76 9.32
N ALA A 354 2.63 -6.12 8.54
CA ALA A 354 2.28 -7.53 8.29
C ALA A 354 3.27 -8.21 7.33
N ILE A 355 3.78 -7.48 6.34
CA ILE A 355 4.68 -8.03 5.31
C ILE A 355 6.10 -7.53 5.53
N VAL A 356 7.05 -8.45 5.56
CA VAL A 356 8.48 -8.13 5.59
C VAL A 356 9.25 -8.97 4.58
N SER A 357 10.32 -8.40 4.04
CA SER A 357 11.14 -9.07 3.04
C SER A 357 12.07 -10.09 3.71
N GLY A 358 12.15 -11.27 3.11
CA GLY A 358 13.28 -12.19 3.28
C GLY A 358 13.94 -12.50 1.94
N ASN A 359 13.75 -11.63 0.95
CA ASN A 359 14.08 -11.89 -0.44
C ASN A 359 15.57 -11.63 -0.71
N CYS A 360 16.16 -12.56 -1.44
CA CYS A 360 17.49 -12.58 -2.01
C CYS A 360 17.29 -13.12 -3.44
N VAL A 361 16.62 -12.29 -4.23
CA VAL A 361 16.56 -12.31 -5.71
C VAL A 361 17.55 -11.27 -6.25
N SER A 362 17.64 -11.12 -7.58
CA SER A 362 18.41 -10.03 -8.18
C SER A 362 18.14 -8.71 -7.44
N ALA A 363 19.18 -7.94 -7.16
CA ALA A 363 18.98 -6.80 -6.26
C ALA A 363 18.00 -5.76 -6.85
N CYS A 364 17.96 -5.64 -8.18
CA CYS A 364 17.09 -4.71 -8.90
C CYS A 364 15.59 -4.97 -8.73
N ASP A 365 15.15 -6.22 -8.73
CA ASP A 365 13.75 -6.61 -8.66
C ASP A 365 13.30 -6.95 -7.23
N LYS A 366 14.24 -6.94 -6.27
CA LYS A 366 13.98 -7.15 -4.85
C LYS A 366 12.97 -6.11 -4.31
N SER A 367 11.88 -6.61 -3.75
CA SER A 367 11.02 -5.86 -2.82
C SER A 367 11.57 -5.97 -1.41
N THR A 368 12.27 -4.92 -0.97
CA THR A 368 12.73 -4.75 0.42
C THR A 368 11.56 -4.49 1.37
N THR A 369 11.77 -4.63 2.67
CA THR A 369 10.75 -4.29 3.68
C THR A 369 10.27 -2.84 3.57
N TYR A 370 11.18 -1.91 3.24
CA TYR A 370 10.84 -0.51 2.95
C TYR A 370 9.84 -0.40 1.79
N HIS A 371 10.01 -1.19 0.73
CA HIS A 371 9.09 -1.18 -0.40
C HIS A 371 7.70 -1.67 0.01
N HIS A 372 7.60 -2.75 0.80
CA HIS A 372 6.31 -3.21 1.35
C HIS A 372 5.64 -2.16 2.23
N GLN A 373 6.41 -1.51 3.11
CA GLN A 373 5.93 -0.43 3.98
C GLN A 373 5.40 0.78 3.18
N ASN A 374 5.90 1.00 1.97
CA ASN A 374 5.64 2.18 1.15
C ASN A 374 4.97 1.85 -0.19
N ASP A 375 4.27 0.72 -0.30
CA ASP A 375 3.74 0.18 -1.55
C ASP A 375 2.92 1.20 -2.36
N PRO A 376 3.44 1.71 -3.50
CA PRO A 376 2.82 2.80 -4.23
C PRO A 376 1.51 2.38 -4.89
N VAL A 377 1.34 1.09 -5.24
CA VAL A 377 0.08 0.59 -5.81
C VAL A 377 -1.03 0.69 -4.76
N ILE A 378 -0.73 0.30 -3.53
CA ILE A 378 -1.70 0.42 -2.42
C ILE A 378 -2.04 1.89 -2.16
N PHE A 379 -1.04 2.77 -2.03
CA PHE A 379 -1.29 4.18 -1.71
C PHE A 379 -2.04 4.91 -2.83
N GLU A 380 -1.71 4.67 -4.09
CA GLU A 380 -2.39 5.27 -5.25
C GLU A 380 -3.85 4.78 -5.34
N LEU A 381 -4.09 3.47 -5.16
CA LEU A 381 -5.45 2.92 -5.17
C LEU A 381 -6.31 3.45 -4.01
N LEU A 382 -5.72 3.70 -2.84
CA LEU A 382 -6.41 4.33 -1.71
C LEU A 382 -6.71 5.80 -1.98
N GLU A 383 -5.82 6.53 -2.63
CA GLU A 383 -6.06 7.93 -2.99
C GLU A 383 -7.22 8.06 -4.00
N LYS A 384 -7.30 7.11 -4.94
CA LYS A 384 -8.36 7.02 -5.96
C LYS A 384 -9.65 6.36 -5.47
N HIS A 385 -9.63 5.67 -4.34
CA HIS A 385 -10.78 4.98 -3.76
C HIS A 385 -11.94 5.94 -3.49
N GLY A 386 -13.15 5.58 -3.95
CA GLY A 386 -14.35 6.39 -3.78
C GLY A 386 -14.42 7.63 -4.69
N LYS A 387 -13.41 7.84 -5.55
CA LYS A 387 -13.35 8.96 -6.51
C LYS A 387 -13.33 8.47 -7.96
N GLU A 388 -12.39 7.59 -8.28
CA GLU A 388 -12.17 7.06 -9.63
C GLU A 388 -12.41 5.55 -9.67
N VAL A 389 -12.04 4.86 -8.59
CA VAL A 389 -12.19 3.41 -8.46
C VAL A 389 -12.77 3.07 -7.10
N ASN A 390 -13.38 1.90 -6.99
CA ASN A 390 -13.72 1.29 -5.72
C ASN A 390 -12.65 0.25 -5.38
N PHE A 391 -11.58 0.68 -4.71
CA PHE A 391 -10.53 -0.25 -4.26
C PHE A 391 -11.07 -1.21 -3.20
N ILE A 392 -11.24 -2.48 -3.57
CA ILE A 392 -11.89 -3.51 -2.75
C ILE A 392 -10.90 -4.13 -1.77
N THR A 393 -9.77 -4.67 -2.24
CA THR A 393 -8.80 -5.38 -1.38
C THR A 393 -7.48 -5.67 -2.08
N THR A 394 -6.49 -6.11 -1.30
CA THR A 394 -5.33 -6.84 -1.79
C THR A 394 -5.62 -8.36 -1.76
N ILE A 395 -5.25 -9.08 -2.83
CA ILE A 395 -5.20 -10.53 -2.92
C ILE A 395 -3.73 -10.92 -2.87
N LEU A 396 -3.30 -11.55 -1.79
CA LEU A 396 -1.91 -11.94 -1.57
C LEU A 396 -1.71 -13.39 -2.01
N ALA A 397 -0.75 -13.64 -2.90
CA ALA A 397 -0.52 -14.98 -3.46
C ALA A 397 0.96 -15.36 -3.42
N PRO A 398 1.30 -16.56 -2.92
CA PRO A 398 2.69 -17.03 -2.91
C PRO A 398 3.13 -17.54 -4.28
N GLU A 399 4.31 -17.12 -4.71
CA GLU A 399 4.99 -17.52 -5.95
C GLU A 399 5.92 -18.71 -5.68
N GLY A 400 5.37 -19.91 -5.88
CA GLY A 400 6.10 -21.15 -5.62
C GLY A 400 6.96 -21.61 -6.80
N VAL A 401 7.91 -22.51 -6.52
CA VAL A 401 8.83 -23.04 -7.55
C VAL A 401 8.12 -23.93 -8.58
N THR A 402 7.23 -24.82 -8.12
CA THR A 402 6.64 -25.86 -8.98
C THR A 402 5.37 -25.36 -9.66
N LEU A 403 5.16 -25.78 -10.91
CA LEU A 403 3.96 -25.41 -11.67
C LEU A 403 2.64 -25.76 -10.96
N GLU A 404 2.61 -26.80 -10.14
CA GLU A 404 1.42 -27.14 -9.35
C GLU A 404 1.09 -26.05 -8.32
N ILE A 405 2.09 -25.53 -7.60
CA ILE A 405 1.91 -24.45 -6.64
C ILE A 405 1.48 -23.18 -7.39
N LYS A 406 2.16 -22.82 -8.48
CA LYS A 406 1.83 -21.66 -9.31
C LYS A 406 0.37 -21.70 -9.77
N LYS A 407 -0.08 -22.84 -10.30
CA LYS A 407 -1.49 -23.05 -10.69
C LYS A 407 -2.44 -22.91 -9.52
N ARG A 408 -2.13 -23.52 -8.37
CA ARG A 408 -2.97 -23.44 -7.16
C ARG A 408 -3.15 -21.99 -6.70
N SER A 409 -2.05 -21.25 -6.57
CA SER A 409 -2.06 -19.85 -6.16
C SER A 409 -2.86 -18.99 -7.14
N THR A 410 -2.54 -19.07 -8.43
CA THR A 410 -3.15 -18.20 -9.45
C THR A 410 -4.61 -18.54 -9.78
N TYR A 411 -5.03 -19.81 -9.66
CA TYR A 411 -6.45 -20.17 -9.72
C TYR A 411 -7.25 -19.57 -8.55
N MET A 412 -6.66 -19.54 -7.35
CA MET A 412 -7.27 -18.88 -6.21
C MET A 412 -7.37 -17.37 -6.41
N VAL A 413 -6.35 -16.72 -7.00
CA VAL A 413 -6.42 -15.29 -7.36
C VAL A 413 -7.65 -15.01 -8.24
N GLY A 414 -7.79 -15.73 -9.36
CA GLY A 414 -8.94 -15.55 -10.26
C GLY A 414 -10.30 -15.87 -9.60
N LYS A 415 -10.35 -16.92 -8.77
CA LYS A 415 -11.56 -17.30 -8.03
C LYS A 415 -11.97 -16.23 -7.02
N ILE A 416 -11.04 -15.74 -6.21
CA ILE A 416 -11.30 -14.70 -5.20
C ILE A 416 -11.74 -13.42 -5.89
N ALA A 417 -11.02 -12.97 -6.91
CA ALA A 417 -11.37 -11.78 -7.67
C ALA A 417 -12.80 -11.84 -8.24
N LYS A 418 -13.16 -12.98 -8.85
CA LYS A 418 -14.52 -13.20 -9.35
C LYS A 418 -15.57 -13.23 -8.24
N SER A 419 -15.28 -13.88 -7.12
CA SER A 419 -16.19 -13.94 -5.97
C SER A 419 -16.44 -12.58 -5.34
N LEU A 420 -15.44 -11.68 -5.36
CA LEU A 420 -15.57 -10.29 -4.94
C LEU A 420 -16.23 -9.40 -6.01
N GLY A 421 -16.44 -9.94 -7.21
CA GLY A 421 -17.02 -9.23 -8.34
C GLY A 421 -16.14 -8.09 -8.83
N LEU A 422 -14.81 -8.26 -8.83
CA LEU A 422 -13.90 -7.22 -9.34
C LEU A 422 -14.10 -7.01 -10.84
N ASP A 423 -13.99 -5.76 -11.27
CA ASP A 423 -14.01 -5.35 -12.68
C ASP A 423 -12.58 -5.24 -13.23
N GLY A 424 -11.61 -4.90 -12.38
CA GLY A 424 -10.20 -4.84 -12.73
C GLY A 424 -9.25 -5.23 -11.59
N ALA A 425 -8.00 -5.54 -11.93
CA ALA A 425 -6.94 -5.81 -10.98
C ALA A 425 -5.57 -5.31 -11.47
N VAL A 426 -4.83 -4.66 -10.57
CA VAL A 426 -3.38 -4.49 -10.75
C VAL A 426 -2.70 -5.78 -10.30
N VAL A 427 -1.68 -6.25 -11.03
CA VAL A 427 -0.90 -7.45 -10.67
C VAL A 427 0.58 -7.09 -10.63
N THR A 428 1.24 -7.37 -9.51
CA THR A 428 2.70 -7.20 -9.34
C THR A 428 3.31 -8.52 -8.92
N GLN A 429 4.58 -8.74 -9.24
CA GLN A 429 5.35 -9.91 -8.82
C GLN A 429 6.59 -9.53 -8.01
N GLU A 430 7.31 -10.55 -7.51
CA GLU A 430 8.65 -10.39 -6.97
C GLU A 430 9.62 -11.33 -7.68
N GLY A 431 10.73 -10.79 -8.17
CA GLY A 431 11.73 -11.55 -8.90
C GLY A 431 11.39 -11.73 -10.38
N PHE A 432 12.22 -12.50 -11.08
CA PHE A 432 12.15 -12.68 -12.53
C PHE A 432 12.37 -14.13 -12.97
N GLY A 433 11.98 -14.44 -14.20
CA GLY A 433 12.21 -15.75 -14.80
C GLY A 433 11.21 -16.79 -14.32
N ASN A 434 11.44 -17.40 -13.15
CA ASN A 434 10.50 -18.39 -12.61
C ASN A 434 9.15 -17.77 -12.15
N PRO A 435 9.13 -16.61 -11.44
CA PRO A 435 7.90 -15.86 -11.12
C PRO A 435 7.11 -15.37 -12.33
N ASP A 436 7.74 -15.12 -13.48
CA ASP A 436 7.03 -14.63 -14.69
C ASP A 436 5.87 -15.56 -15.09
N THR A 437 6.02 -16.87 -14.85
CA THR A 437 4.94 -17.85 -15.04
C THR A 437 3.76 -17.61 -14.09
N ASP A 438 3.99 -17.25 -12.82
CA ASP A 438 2.93 -16.88 -11.88
C ASP A 438 2.20 -15.62 -12.34
N LEU A 439 2.94 -14.58 -12.75
CA LEU A 439 2.37 -13.33 -13.27
C LEU A 439 1.47 -13.59 -14.48
N MET A 440 1.95 -14.35 -15.46
CA MET A 440 1.16 -14.67 -16.67
C MET A 440 -0.03 -15.58 -16.37
N LEU A 441 0.11 -16.55 -15.46
CA LEU A 441 -1.01 -17.39 -15.03
C LEU A 441 -2.06 -16.57 -14.25
N ALA A 442 -1.65 -15.67 -13.37
CA ALA A 442 -2.55 -14.76 -12.65
C ALA A 442 -3.32 -13.88 -13.64
N CYS A 443 -2.61 -13.24 -14.57
CA CYS A 443 -3.19 -12.45 -15.66
C CYS A 443 -4.24 -13.23 -16.44
N ARG A 444 -3.86 -14.42 -16.95
CA ARG A 444 -4.75 -15.30 -17.71
C ARG A 444 -5.99 -15.68 -16.92
N ASN A 445 -5.84 -16.05 -15.65
CA ASN A 445 -6.95 -16.48 -14.80
C ASN A 445 -7.89 -15.32 -14.47
N LEU A 446 -7.39 -14.11 -14.26
CA LEU A 446 -8.20 -12.92 -14.04
C LEU A 446 -8.99 -12.52 -15.29
N GLU A 447 -8.31 -12.37 -16.43
CA GLU A 447 -8.94 -11.98 -17.71
C GLU A 447 -10.00 -12.98 -18.17
N ARG A 448 -9.74 -14.29 -18.04
CA ARG A 448 -10.73 -15.34 -18.37
C ARG A 448 -11.93 -15.36 -17.43
N ASN A 449 -11.83 -14.75 -16.26
CA ASN A 449 -12.95 -14.56 -15.35
C ASN A 449 -13.64 -13.20 -15.54
N GLY A 450 -13.26 -12.42 -16.56
CA GLY A 450 -13.85 -11.12 -16.89
C GLY A 450 -13.26 -9.94 -16.12
N ILE A 451 -12.15 -10.14 -15.39
CA ILE A 451 -11.47 -9.08 -14.63
C ILE A 451 -10.33 -8.53 -15.48
N LYS A 452 -10.35 -7.23 -15.80
CA LYS A 452 -9.31 -6.58 -16.60
C LYS A 452 -8.01 -6.45 -15.82
N THR A 453 -6.87 -6.73 -16.42
CA THR A 453 -5.58 -6.69 -15.72
C THR A 453 -4.63 -5.62 -16.24
N VAL A 454 -3.87 -5.03 -15.31
CA VAL A 454 -2.66 -4.27 -15.61
C VAL A 454 -1.52 -4.91 -14.84
N LEU A 455 -0.47 -5.32 -15.54
CA LEU A 455 0.72 -5.93 -14.95
C LEU A 455 1.77 -4.85 -14.68
N ILE A 456 2.49 -4.95 -13.58
CA ILE A 456 3.73 -4.21 -13.33
C ILE A 456 4.85 -5.24 -13.17
N THR A 457 5.85 -5.15 -14.03
CA THR A 457 6.99 -6.09 -14.07
C THR A 457 8.22 -5.38 -14.62
N ASP A 458 9.38 -6.00 -14.49
CA ASP A 458 10.60 -5.60 -15.17
C ASP A 458 10.90 -6.50 -16.37
N GLU A 459 12.01 -6.21 -17.05
CA GLU A 459 12.44 -6.91 -18.25
C GLU A 459 13.87 -7.41 -18.11
N TYR A 460 14.12 -8.61 -18.64
CA TYR A 460 15.44 -9.21 -18.78
C TYR A 460 15.75 -9.43 -20.26
N ALA A 461 15.77 -8.32 -21.01
CA ALA A 461 15.85 -8.33 -22.47
C ALA A 461 17.30 -8.39 -23.01
N GLY A 462 18.27 -8.77 -22.19
CA GLY A 462 19.68 -8.76 -22.54
C GLY A 462 20.27 -7.34 -22.62
N ARG A 463 21.60 -7.24 -22.74
CA ARG A 463 22.36 -5.98 -22.65
C ARG A 463 22.01 -4.97 -23.74
N ASP A 464 21.56 -5.46 -24.89
CA ASP A 464 21.15 -4.66 -26.04
C ASP A 464 19.62 -4.53 -26.16
N GLY A 465 18.86 -5.10 -25.22
CA GLY A 465 17.40 -5.09 -25.22
C GLY A 465 16.74 -5.94 -26.31
N SER A 466 17.50 -6.80 -27.01
CA SER A 466 17.00 -7.57 -28.16
C SER A 466 16.43 -8.95 -27.80
N SER A 467 16.67 -9.43 -26.58
CA SER A 467 16.18 -10.73 -26.13
C SER A 467 14.73 -10.65 -25.69
N GLN A 468 14.06 -11.80 -25.61
CA GLN A 468 12.72 -11.89 -25.06
C GLN A 468 12.72 -11.38 -23.61
N SER A 469 11.92 -10.34 -23.34
CA SER A 469 11.94 -9.61 -22.06
C SER A 469 11.49 -10.44 -20.85
N LEU A 470 10.48 -11.30 -21.02
CA LEU A 470 9.88 -12.12 -19.96
C LEU A 470 10.01 -13.60 -20.30
N ALA A 471 10.24 -14.45 -19.30
CA ALA A 471 10.41 -15.88 -19.51
C ALA A 471 9.11 -16.60 -19.90
N ASP A 472 7.95 -16.04 -19.57
CA ASP A 472 6.63 -16.51 -19.99
C ASP A 472 5.78 -15.34 -20.51
N ALA A 473 4.81 -15.64 -21.37
CA ALA A 473 3.89 -14.66 -21.91
C ALA A 473 2.51 -15.28 -22.16
N THR A 474 1.46 -14.45 -22.16
CA THR A 474 0.10 -14.89 -22.48
C THR A 474 -0.62 -13.83 -23.31
N PRO A 475 -1.44 -14.21 -24.31
CA PRO A 475 -2.14 -13.24 -25.15
C PRO A 475 -3.15 -12.36 -24.38
N GLU A 476 -3.58 -12.81 -23.19
CA GLU A 476 -4.42 -12.02 -22.28
C GLU A 476 -3.69 -10.82 -21.65
N ALA A 477 -2.36 -10.81 -21.60
CA ALA A 477 -1.56 -9.73 -21.03
C ALA A 477 -1.47 -8.53 -22.01
N THR A 478 -2.54 -7.73 -22.06
CA THR A 478 -2.67 -6.62 -23.02
C THR A 478 -2.31 -5.25 -22.45
N ALA A 479 -2.10 -5.13 -21.13
CA ALA A 479 -1.64 -3.92 -20.47
C ALA A 479 -0.51 -4.27 -19.48
N VAL A 480 0.70 -3.85 -19.82
CA VAL A 480 1.92 -4.13 -19.04
C VAL A 480 2.70 -2.84 -18.86
N VAL A 481 3.04 -2.52 -17.62
CA VAL A 481 3.94 -1.44 -17.24
C VAL A 481 5.30 -2.05 -16.92
N SER A 482 6.31 -1.67 -17.69
CA SER A 482 7.69 -2.08 -17.49
C SER A 482 8.42 -1.13 -16.54
N SER A 483 9.10 -1.67 -15.52
CA SER A 483 10.01 -0.94 -14.62
C SER A 483 11.46 -0.91 -15.12
N GLY A 484 11.71 -1.30 -16.38
CA GLY A 484 13.01 -1.19 -17.05
C GLY A 484 13.71 -2.53 -17.31
N ASN A 485 14.83 -2.47 -18.04
CA ASN A 485 15.64 -3.63 -18.41
C ASN A 485 16.78 -3.85 -17.40
N ALA A 486 16.75 -4.96 -16.67
CA ALA A 486 17.74 -5.31 -15.66
C ALA A 486 19.13 -5.60 -16.24
N ASN A 487 19.24 -5.96 -17.52
CA ASN A 487 20.51 -6.33 -18.14
C ASN A 487 21.31 -5.14 -18.71
N GLU A 488 20.81 -3.90 -18.60
CA GLU A 488 21.54 -2.72 -19.08
C GLU A 488 22.90 -2.60 -18.40
N LEU A 489 23.97 -2.43 -19.17
CA LEU A 489 25.32 -2.23 -18.63
C LEU A 489 25.53 -0.78 -18.21
N ILE A 490 25.91 -0.61 -16.96
CA ILE A 490 26.20 0.69 -16.34
C ILE A 490 27.66 0.70 -15.87
N THR A 491 28.39 1.76 -16.22
CA THR A 491 29.71 2.04 -15.65
C THR A 491 29.58 3.08 -14.54
N ILE A 492 29.98 2.72 -13.32
CA ILE A 492 29.94 3.55 -12.12
C ILE A 492 31.33 3.87 -11.60
N PRO A 493 31.58 5.11 -11.13
CA PRO A 493 32.89 5.51 -10.64
C PRO A 493 33.26 4.83 -9.31
N PRO A 494 34.56 4.84 -8.92
CA PRO A 494 34.97 4.49 -7.57
C PRO A 494 34.38 5.45 -6.55
N MET A 495 34.06 4.93 -5.36
CA MET A 495 33.64 5.74 -4.20
C MET A 495 34.77 5.87 -3.18
N LYS A 496 34.85 7.02 -2.49
CA LYS A 496 35.86 7.27 -1.44
C LYS A 496 35.72 6.31 -0.26
N LYS A 497 34.51 5.86 0.03
CA LYS A 497 34.20 4.94 1.14
C LYS A 497 33.30 3.82 0.66
N ILE A 498 33.58 2.62 1.16
CA ILE A 498 32.72 1.44 1.01
C ILE A 498 32.25 1.04 2.41
N ILE A 499 30.94 0.89 2.58
CA ILE A 499 30.35 0.33 3.79
C ILE A 499 30.02 -1.13 3.49
N GLY A 500 30.75 -2.05 4.14
CA GLY A 500 30.68 -3.49 3.90
C GLY A 500 31.90 -3.99 3.11
N ASN A 501 31.70 -4.86 2.11
CA ASN A 501 32.77 -5.56 1.40
C ASN A 501 32.69 -5.34 -0.12
N LYS A 502 33.68 -4.65 -0.69
CA LYS A 502 33.74 -4.36 -2.14
C LYS A 502 33.95 -5.59 -3.03
N GLU A 503 34.57 -6.65 -2.51
CA GLU A 503 34.92 -7.82 -3.32
C GLU A 503 33.68 -8.63 -3.75
N THR A 504 32.52 -8.34 -3.15
CA THR A 504 31.26 -8.96 -3.52
C THR A 504 30.83 -8.65 -4.95
N VAL A 505 31.28 -7.53 -5.56
CA VAL A 505 30.94 -7.19 -6.95
C VAL A 505 31.29 -8.31 -7.94
N LYS A 506 32.32 -9.10 -7.63
CA LYS A 506 32.78 -10.19 -8.50
C LYS A 506 31.82 -11.36 -8.59
N VAL A 507 30.92 -11.48 -7.62
CA VAL A 507 30.07 -12.65 -7.44
C VAL A 507 28.58 -12.32 -7.30
N ILE A 508 28.19 -11.05 -7.21
CA ILE A 508 26.77 -10.66 -7.16
C ILE A 508 26.09 -10.79 -8.53
N ALA A 509 24.77 -10.98 -8.54
CA ALA A 509 23.96 -10.93 -9.75
C ALA A 509 24.18 -9.61 -10.50
N GLY A 510 24.51 -9.68 -11.79
CA GLY A 510 24.87 -8.52 -12.61
C GLY A 510 26.33 -8.08 -12.52
N GLY A 511 27.14 -8.70 -11.67
CA GLY A 511 28.59 -8.52 -11.62
C GLY A 511 29.37 -9.73 -12.13
N SER A 512 30.68 -9.57 -12.29
CA SER A 512 31.62 -10.64 -12.66
C SER A 512 33.04 -10.30 -12.20
N ASP A 513 33.98 -11.24 -12.36
CA ASP A 513 35.41 -10.99 -12.11
C ASP A 513 35.97 -9.81 -12.94
N ASP A 514 35.37 -9.55 -14.10
CA ASP A 514 35.73 -8.46 -15.01
C ASP A 514 35.01 -7.14 -14.67
N SER A 515 34.10 -7.13 -13.69
CA SER A 515 33.34 -5.93 -13.35
C SER A 515 34.18 -4.84 -12.70
N LEU A 516 35.30 -5.17 -12.06
CA LEU A 516 36.16 -4.19 -11.39
C LEU A 516 37.29 -3.71 -12.32
N ASN A 517 37.23 -2.46 -12.74
CA ASN A 517 38.24 -1.86 -13.61
C ASN A 517 39.51 -1.49 -12.82
N PRO A 518 40.68 -1.38 -13.48
CA PRO A 518 41.95 -1.04 -12.81
C PRO A 518 41.96 0.32 -12.10
N ASP A 519 41.13 1.27 -12.55
CA ASP A 519 40.97 2.59 -11.93
C ASP A 519 40.01 2.60 -10.73
N GLY A 520 39.44 1.44 -10.38
CA GLY A 520 38.49 1.26 -9.30
C GLY A 520 37.03 1.55 -9.68
N SER A 521 36.74 1.99 -10.91
CA SER A 521 35.38 2.02 -11.43
C SER A 521 34.83 0.60 -11.61
N MET A 522 33.51 0.48 -11.70
CA MET A 522 32.86 -0.82 -11.93
C MET A 522 31.96 -0.77 -13.17
N THR A 523 32.00 -1.81 -14.00
CA THR A 523 31.05 -2.03 -15.09
C THR A 523 30.19 -3.24 -14.74
N VAL A 524 28.90 -3.00 -14.54
CA VAL A 524 27.94 -3.95 -13.97
C VAL A 524 26.62 -3.84 -14.70
N GLU A 525 25.82 -4.89 -14.69
CA GLU A 525 24.43 -4.81 -15.12
C GLU A 525 23.60 -4.10 -14.06
N LEU A 526 22.51 -3.44 -14.47
CA LEU A 526 21.56 -2.74 -13.60
C LEU A 526 21.07 -3.62 -12.44
N GLN A 527 21.06 -4.94 -12.64
CA GLN A 527 20.79 -5.97 -11.64
C GLN A 527 21.43 -5.76 -10.26
N VAL A 528 22.60 -5.12 -10.19
CA VAL A 528 23.29 -4.93 -8.91
C VAL A 528 22.63 -3.90 -8.00
N PHE A 529 21.84 -2.96 -8.54
CA PHE A 529 21.31 -1.84 -7.76
C PHE A 529 20.03 -2.24 -7.03
N VAL A 530 20.00 -2.05 -5.71
CA VAL A 530 18.83 -2.46 -4.91
C VAL A 530 17.58 -1.69 -5.33
N GLY A 531 16.56 -2.42 -5.78
CA GLY A 531 15.23 -1.91 -6.14
C GLY A 531 15.17 -1.13 -7.46
N ALA A 532 16.19 -1.21 -8.33
CA ALA A 532 16.21 -0.45 -9.58
C ALA A 532 15.03 -0.73 -10.50
N THR A 533 14.71 -2.00 -10.71
CA THR A 533 13.59 -2.44 -11.52
C THR A 533 12.43 -2.95 -10.66
N ASN A 534 12.32 -2.47 -9.41
CA ASN A 534 11.33 -2.95 -8.45
C ASN A 534 9.91 -2.96 -9.07
N GLN A 535 9.29 -4.14 -9.01
CA GLN A 535 8.06 -4.45 -9.74
C GLN A 535 6.79 -3.96 -9.03
N LEU A 536 6.94 -3.15 -7.97
CA LEU A 536 5.85 -2.35 -7.40
C LEU A 536 5.78 -0.94 -8.01
N GLY A 537 6.75 -0.53 -8.85
CA GLY A 537 6.73 0.77 -9.53
C GLY A 537 7.34 1.92 -8.72
N PHE A 538 8.36 1.66 -7.91
CA PHE A 538 9.02 2.67 -7.08
C PHE A 538 9.98 3.60 -7.82
N THR A 539 10.47 3.18 -8.98
CA THR A 539 11.40 3.95 -9.80
C THR A 539 10.70 4.55 -11.00
N TYR A 540 11.32 5.58 -11.60
CA TYR A 540 10.85 6.17 -12.85
C TYR A 540 11.46 5.49 -14.08
N LEU A 541 12.07 4.30 -13.90
CA LEU A 541 12.61 3.53 -15.01
C LEU A 541 11.46 2.94 -15.82
N SER A 542 11.61 2.95 -17.13
CA SER A 542 10.71 2.27 -18.05
C SER A 542 11.52 1.75 -19.23
N ALA A 543 11.15 0.61 -19.78
CA ALA A 543 11.61 0.25 -21.11
C ALA A 543 10.83 1.03 -22.18
N LYS A 544 11.51 1.32 -23.29
CA LYS A 544 10.87 1.84 -24.50
C LYS A 544 11.17 0.87 -25.62
N THR A 545 10.13 0.39 -26.30
CA THR A 545 10.31 -0.30 -27.57
C THR A 545 10.86 0.70 -28.59
N ILE A 546 12.04 0.42 -29.13
CA ILE A 546 12.70 1.24 -30.15
C ILE A 546 12.27 0.78 -31.53
#